data_AF-A0A8T3R2W6-F1
#
_entry.id   AF-A0A8T3R2W6-F1
#
_cell.length_a   1.000
_cell.length_b   1.000
_cell.length_c   1.000
_cell.angle_alpha   90.00
_cell.angle_beta   90.00
_cell.angle_gamma   90.00
#
_symmetry.space_group_name_H-M   'P 1'
#
loop_
_entity.id
_entity.type
_entity.pdbx_description
1 polymer ?
#
loop_
_entity_poly.entity_id
_entity_poly.type
_entity_poly.pdbx_seq_one_letter_code
_entity_poly.pdbx_strand_id
1 'polypeptide(L)' 'GGVGPLAILLGERDEILVVGAVVAQELYGISCPVLLLEPPEYRLAAARPTLTIEADGTIA' A
#
# COMPACT_ATOMS: atom_id res chain seq x y z
N GLY A 1 11.23 2.93 13.56
CA GLY A 1 12.40 2.53 12.77
C GLY A 1 12.24 1.07 12.41
N GLY A 2 11.86 0.79 11.17
CA GLY A 2 11.70 -0.56 10.63
C GLY A 2 12.28 -0.59 9.21
N VAL A 3 12.55 -1.78 8.69
CA VAL A 3 13.10 -2.00 7.34
C VAL A 3 12.04 -2.35 6.29
N GLY A 4 10.77 -2.33 6.70
CA GLY A 4 9.63 -2.59 5.82
C GLY A 4 9.25 -1.38 4.97
N PRO A 5 8.44 -1.60 3.92
CA PRO A 5 7.92 -0.51 3.09
C PRO A 5 6.98 0.39 3.91
N LEU A 6 6.86 1.65 3.47
CA LEU A 6 5.87 2.58 4.03
C LEU A 6 4.45 2.29 3.52
N ALA A 7 4.32 1.72 2.31
CA ALA A 7 3.06 1.28 1.72
C ALA A 7 3.33 0.26 0.60
N ILE A 8 2.30 -0.49 0.20
CA ILE A 8 2.32 -1.43 -0.92
C ILE A 8 1.20 -1.05 -1.90
N LEU A 9 1.56 -0.90 -3.17
CA LEU A 9 0.63 -0.59 -4.26
C LEU A 9 0.51 -1.83 -5.15
N LEU A 10 -0.71 -2.28 -5.42
CA LEU A 10 -0.99 -3.49 -6.20
C LEU A 10 -1.86 -3.13 -7.41
N GLY A 11 -1.59 -3.76 -8.56
CA GLY A 11 -2.46 -3.68 -9.75
C GLY A 11 -3.51 -4.80 -9.78
N GLU A 12 -3.41 -5.78 -8.88
CA GLU A 12 -4.33 -6.89 -8.73
C GLU A 12 -4.45 -7.30 -7.26
N ARG A 13 -5.52 -8.01 -6.90
CA ARG A 13 -5.77 -8.40 -5.51
C ARG A 13 -4.79 -9.49 -5.06
N ASP A 14 -4.19 -9.28 -3.89
CA ASP A 14 -3.41 -10.29 -3.17
C ASP A 14 -3.92 -10.40 -1.72
N GLU A 15 -4.54 -11.53 -1.40
CA GLU A 15 -5.15 -11.76 -0.09
C GLU A 15 -4.11 -11.94 1.02
N ILE A 16 -2.94 -12.48 0.71
CA ILE A 16 -1.88 -12.75 1.70
C ILE A 16 -1.32 -11.42 2.21
N LEU A 17 -1.07 -10.49 1.30
CA LEU A 17 -0.56 -9.17 1.66
C LEU A 17 -1.56 -8.38 2.51
N VAL A 18 -2.85 -8.43 2.16
CA VAL A 18 -3.92 -7.77 2.92
C VAL A 18 -4.04 -8.37 4.32
N VAL A 19 -4.10 -9.70 4.43
CA VAL A 19 -4.18 -10.39 5.74
C VAL A 19 -2.96 -10.07 6.59
N GLY A 20 -1.76 -10.11 6.00
CA GLY A 20 -0.52 -9.76 6.69
C GLY A 20 -0.54 -8.35 7.27
N ALA A 21 -1.00 -7.36 6.49
CA ALA A 21 -1.11 -5.98 6.93
C ALA A 21 -2.12 -5.80 8.07
N VAL A 22 -3.29 -6.43 7.97
CA VAL A 22 -4.31 -6.40 9.03
C VAL A 22 -3.78 -7.04 10.31
N VAL A 23 -3.19 -8.24 10.22
CA VAL A 23 -2.63 -8.95 11.39
C VAL A 23 -1.49 -8.14 12.02
N ALA A 24 -0.65 -7.48 11.22
CA ALA A 24 0.42 -6.64 11.74
C ALA A 24 -0.11 -5.43 12.53
N GLN A 25 -1.20 -4.82 12.05
CA GLN A 25 -1.88 -3.73 12.76
C GLN A 25 -2.50 -4.20 14.08
N GLU A 26 -3.18 -5.36 14.07
CA GLU A 26 -3.87 -5.89 15.24
C GLU A 26 -2.91 -6.38 16.32
N LEU A 27 -1.87 -7.12 15.94
CA LEU A 27 -0.95 -7.74 16.90
C LEU A 27 0.18 -6.82 17.36
N TYR A 28 0.64 -5.92 16.48
CA TYR A 28 1.84 -5.13 16.72
C TYR A 28 1.60 -3.62 16.65
N GLY A 29 0.39 -3.16 16.31
CA GLY A 29 0.11 -1.74 16.13
C GLY A 29 0.82 -1.11 14.93
N ILE A 30 1.38 -1.92 14.02
CA ILE A 30 2.15 -1.45 12.87
C ILE A 30 1.22 -1.37 11.66
N SER A 31 1.06 -0.16 11.13
CA SER A 31 0.27 0.07 9.92
C SER A 31 1.16 0.08 8.68
N CYS A 32 0.80 -0.74 7.68
CA CYS A 32 1.35 -0.69 6.33
C CYS A 32 0.17 -0.65 5.35
N PRO A 33 -0.15 0.51 4.76
CA PRO A 33 -1.22 0.63 3.78
C PRO A 33 -0.98 -0.28 2.58
N VAL A 34 -2.03 -1.03 2.20
CA VAL A 34 -2.05 -1.85 0.97
C VAL A 34 -3.16 -1.30 0.08
N LEU A 35 -2.80 -0.71 -1.06
CA LEU A 35 -3.73 -0.08 -1.98
C LEU A 35 -3.83 -0.91 -3.25
N LEU A 36 -5.06 -1.18 -3.69
CA LEU A 36 -5.35 -1.75 -4.99
C LEU A 36 -5.69 -0.61 -5.96
N LEU A 37 -4.99 -0.56 -7.09
CA LEU A 37 -5.17 0.46 -8.12
C LEU A 37 -5.72 -0.16 -9.39
N GLU A 38 -6.52 0.61 -10.11
CA GLU A 38 -6.93 0.23 -11.45
C GLU A 38 -5.70 0.27 -12.41
N PRO A 39 -5.69 -0.52 -13.49
CA PRO A 39 -4.53 -0.61 -14.38
C PRO A 39 -3.99 0.73 -14.93
N PRO A 40 -4.81 1.74 -15.24
CA PRO A 40 -4.31 3.07 -15.60
C PRO A 40 -3.61 3.78 -14.45
N GLU A 41 -4.17 3.73 -13.24
CA GLU A 41 -3.64 4.38 -12.03
C GLU A 41 -2.33 3.74 -11.60
N TYR A 42 -2.26 2.41 -11.63
CA TYR A 42 -1.04 1.67 -11.32
C TYR A 42 0.12 2.06 -12.24
N ARG A 43 -0.15 2.19 -13.55
CA ARG A 43 0.87 2.63 -14.52
C ARG A 43 1.34 4.06 -14.28
N LEU A 44 0.42 4.96 -13.95
CA LEU A 44 0.76 6.35 -13.61
C LEU A 44 1.60 6.42 -12.33
N ALA A 45 1.24 5.64 -11.31
CA ALA A 45 1.99 5.52 -10.06
C ALA A 45 3.40 4.98 -10.30
N ALA A 46 3.53 3.88 -11.06
CA ALA A 46 4.81 3.25 -11.36
C ALA A 46 5.77 4.12 -12.19
N ALA A 47 5.23 5.08 -12.96
CA ALA A 47 6.04 6.00 -13.76
C ALA A 47 6.63 7.17 -12.95
N ARG A 48 6.23 7.34 -11.68
CA ARG A 48 6.67 8.45 -10.82
C ARG A 48 7.76 7.98 -9.86
N PRO A 49 8.82 8.79 -9.63
CA PRO A 49 9.87 8.44 -8.66
C PRO A 49 9.39 8.58 -7.22
N THR A 50 8.35 9.40 -6.98
CA THR A 50 7.77 9.66 -5.66
C THR A 50 6.25 9.81 -5.79
N LEU A 51 5.55 9.37 -4.74
CA LEU A 51 4.10 9.45 -4.60
C LEU A 51 3.76 9.87 -3.18
N THR A 52 2.69 10.63 -3.02
CA THR A 52 2.09 10.89 -1.70
C THR A 52 0.84 10.04 -1.58
N ILE A 53 0.69 9.37 -0.43
CA ILE A 53 -0.51 8.62 -0.10
C ILE A 53 -1.16 9.31 1.10
N GLU A 54 -2.36 9.83 0.88
CA GLU A 54 -3.15 10.45 1.93
C GLU A 54 -3.76 9.39 2.85
N ALA A 55 -4.18 9.79 4.05
CA ALA A 55 -4.71 8.87 5.06
C ALA A 55 -6.00 8.14 4.60
N ASP A 56 -6.72 8.70 3.63
CA ASP A 56 -7.92 8.11 3.03
C ASP A 56 -7.62 7.17 1.85
N GLY A 57 -6.34 7.00 1.49
CA GLY A 57 -5.90 6.18 0.37
C GLY A 57 -5.79 6.92 -0.96
N THR A 58 -6.05 8.23 -1.01
CA THR A 58 -5.85 9.03 -2.23
C THR A 58 -4.36 9.13 -2.58
N ILE A 59 -4.02 9.05 -3.86
CA ILE A 59 -2.65 9.20 -4.36
C ILE A 59 -2.48 10.55 -5.07
N ALA A 60 -1.48 11.35 -4.67
CA ALA A 60 -1.14 12.66 -5.23
C ALA A 60 0.28 12.72 -5.83
#